data_AF-A0A5M9ZPJ6-F1
#
_entry.id   AF-A0A5M9ZPJ6-F1
#
_cell.length_a   1.000
_cell.length_b   1.000
_cell.length_c   1.000
_cell.angle_alpha   90.00
_cell.angle_beta   90.00
_cell.angle_gamma   90.00
#
_symmetry.space_group_name_H-M   'P 1'
#
loop_
_entity.id
_entity.type
_entity.pdbx_description
1 polymer ?
#
loop_
_entity_poly.entity_id
_entity_poly.type
_entity_poly.pdbx_seq_one_letter_code
_entity_poly.pdbx_strand_id
1 'polypeptide(L)'
;MSENGGESLARAVMIEAGFEVPQLQRVFVDPRNPREWYRVDFVWAFPGGYTVVAEYDGMAKYVNPTMTGRRTIQAVVNQQSERERKLYAWGVSKIVRIGYDDVVRRQPLIDKLDDAGIPRGV
;
A
#
# COMPACT_ATOMS: atom_id res chain seq x y z
N MET A 1 1.78 3.51 14.15
CA MET A 1 1.91 4.99 14.11
C MET A 1 2.26 5.35 12.68
N SER A 2 1.53 6.24 12.02
CA SER A 2 1.90 6.65 10.65
C SER A 2 3.28 7.32 10.67
N GLU A 3 4.20 6.86 9.82
CA GLU A 3 5.62 7.26 9.82
C GLU A 3 5.86 8.64 9.20
N ASN A 4 4.88 9.20 8.49
CA ASN A 4 4.93 10.54 7.93
C ASN A 4 3.54 11.21 7.85
N GLY A 5 3.53 12.51 7.57
CA GLY A 5 2.30 13.30 7.46
C GLY A 5 1.38 12.85 6.32
N GLY A 6 1.93 12.23 5.26
CA GLY A 6 1.16 11.71 4.14
C GLY A 6 0.35 10.46 4.49
N GLU A 7 0.95 9.50 5.20
CA GLU A 7 0.24 8.34 5.74
C GLU A 7 -0.85 8.74 6.73
N SER A 8 -0.55 9.73 7.57
CA SER A 8 -1.51 10.27 8.54
C SER A 8 -2.71 10.90 7.82
N LEU A 9 -2.46 11.68 6.76
CA LEU A 9 -3.50 12.27 5.93
C LEU A 9 -4.29 11.20 5.17
N ALA A 10 -3.63 10.20 4.59
CA ALA A 10 -4.29 9.09 3.90
C ALA A 10 -5.27 8.37 4.85
N ARG A 11 -4.82 8.07 6.08
CA ARG A 11 -5.66 7.47 7.11
C ARG A 11 -6.83 8.38 7.50
N ALA A 12 -6.60 9.69 7.62
CA ALA A 12 -7.68 10.64 7.92
C ALA A 12 -8.73 10.63 6.81
N VAL A 13 -8.33 10.65 5.53
CA VAL A 13 -9.25 10.56 4.39
C VAL A 13 -10.05 9.27 4.41
N MET A 14 -9.41 8.13 4.71
CA MET A 14 -10.11 6.83 4.83
C MET A 14 -11.21 6.88 5.90
N ILE A 15 -10.89 7.43 7.08
CA ILE A 15 -11.83 7.55 8.21
C ILE A 15 -12.97 8.51 7.86
N GLU A 16 -12.66 9.69 7.31
CA GLU A 16 -13.65 10.70 6.93
C GLU A 16 -14.58 10.23 5.80
N ALA A 17 -14.08 9.35 4.92
CA ALA A 17 -14.90 8.71 3.88
C ALA A 17 -15.73 7.51 4.42
N GLY A 18 -15.55 7.14 5.68
CA GLY A 18 -16.32 6.08 6.34
C GLY A 18 -15.83 4.66 6.06
N PHE A 19 -14.62 4.47 5.49
CA PHE A 19 -14.05 3.14 5.32
C PHE A 19 -13.72 2.49 6.67
N GLU A 20 -13.73 1.17 6.73
CA GLU A 20 -13.18 0.44 7.86
C GLU A 20 -11.73 0.89 8.14
N VAL A 21 -11.38 1.04 9.41
CA VAL A 21 -10.08 1.55 9.82
C VAL A 21 -9.01 0.48 9.60
N PRO A 22 -7.97 0.72 8.79
CA PRO A 22 -6.91 -0.26 8.58
C PRO A 22 -6.06 -0.45 9.84
N GLN A 23 -5.49 -1.65 9.98
CA GLN A 23 -4.32 -1.83 10.84
C GLN A 23 -3.11 -1.19 10.16
N LEU A 24 -2.22 -0.60 10.96
CA LEU A 24 -1.05 0.10 10.44
C LEU A 24 0.22 -0.73 10.58
N GLN A 25 1.16 -0.56 9.66
CA GLN A 25 2.55 -1.03 9.80
C GLN A 25 2.69 -2.54 10.06
N ARG A 26 1.84 -3.36 9.44
CA ARG A 26 1.88 -4.81 9.63
C ARG A 26 3.05 -5.43 8.87
N VAL A 27 3.73 -6.37 9.51
CA VAL A 27 4.83 -7.14 8.91
C VAL A 27 4.28 -8.45 8.34
N PHE A 28 4.63 -8.73 7.08
CA PHE A 28 4.50 -10.01 6.42
C PHE A 28 5.88 -10.65 6.34
N VAL A 29 6.01 -11.89 6.80
CA VAL A 29 7.27 -12.64 6.86
C VAL A 29 7.18 -13.81 5.90
N ASP A 30 8.27 -14.12 5.20
CA ASP A 30 8.35 -15.32 4.37
C ASP A 30 8.19 -16.57 5.26
N PRO A 31 7.16 -17.42 5.01
CA PRO A 31 6.96 -18.66 5.76
C PRO A 31 8.14 -19.64 5.68
N ARG A 32 9.02 -19.50 4.68
CA ARG A 32 10.19 -20.36 4.44
C ARG A 32 11.50 -19.73 4.92
N ASN A 33 11.51 -18.41 5.14
CA ASN A 33 12.71 -17.67 5.53
C ASN A 33 12.36 -16.48 6.45
N PRO A 34 12.38 -16.66 7.79
CA PRO A 34 12.01 -15.61 8.73
C PRO A 34 12.87 -14.33 8.68
N ARG A 35 14.02 -14.36 8.00
CA ARG A 35 14.87 -13.17 7.78
C ARG A 35 14.36 -12.28 6.67
N GLU A 36 13.43 -12.76 5.85
CA GLU A 36 12.85 -12.04 4.75
C GLU A 36 11.43 -11.59 5.11
N TRP A 37 11.21 -10.28 5.08
CA TRP A 37 9.95 -9.69 5.49
C TRP A 37 9.71 -8.35 4.81
N TYR A 38 8.45 -7.96 4.73
CA TYR A 38 8.01 -6.64 4.29
C TYR A 38 6.99 -6.07 5.27
N ARG A 39 7.16 -4.80 5.61
CA ARG A 39 6.16 -4.02 6.35
C ARG A 39 5.31 -3.23 5.37
N VAL A 40 3.99 -3.26 5.52
CA VAL A 40 3.01 -2.51 4.73
C VAL A 40 2.38 -1.40 5.56
N ASP A 41 1.95 -0.31 4.91
CA ASP A 41 1.47 0.89 5.62
C ASP A 41 0.06 0.69 6.19
N PHE A 42 -0.84 0.12 5.38
CA PHE A 42 -2.24 -0.16 5.73
C PHE A 42 -2.62 -1.60 5.39
N VAL A 43 -3.43 -2.24 6.23
CA VAL A 43 -3.97 -3.58 5.96
C VAL A 43 -5.38 -3.76 6.51
N TRP A 44 -6.22 -4.40 5.70
CA TRP A 44 -7.52 -4.95 6.07
C TRP A 44 -7.46 -6.46 5.93
N ALA A 45 -7.85 -7.17 7.00
CA ALA A 45 -7.92 -8.62 7.01
C ALA A 45 -9.37 -9.03 7.25
N PHE A 46 -9.96 -9.72 6.28
CA PHE A 46 -11.36 -10.12 6.28
C PHE A 46 -11.51 -11.61 6.64
N PRO A 47 -12.69 -12.04 7.09
CA PRO A 47 -13.00 -13.45 7.26
C PRO A 47 -12.70 -14.27 5.99
N GLY A 48 -12.31 -15.53 6.15
CA GLY A 48 -11.91 -16.39 5.03
C GLY A 48 -10.49 -16.14 4.50
N GLY A 49 -9.71 -15.26 5.14
CA GLY A 49 -8.29 -15.04 4.82
C GLY A 49 -8.04 -14.01 3.71
N TYR A 50 -9.08 -13.35 3.19
CA TYR A 50 -8.90 -12.30 2.21
C TYR A 50 -8.23 -11.09 2.86
N THR A 51 -7.09 -10.67 2.33
CA THR A 51 -6.25 -9.61 2.91
C THR A 51 -5.95 -8.55 1.85
N VAL A 52 -6.32 -7.30 2.12
CA VAL A 52 -5.97 -6.16 1.27
C VAL A 52 -4.91 -5.33 1.97
N VAL A 53 -3.84 -4.99 1.26
CA VAL A 53 -2.82 -4.05 1.75
C VAL A 53 -2.81 -2.81 0.88
N ALA A 54 -2.55 -1.65 1.47
CA ALA A 54 -2.26 -0.43 0.73
C ALA A 54 -0.92 0.16 1.14
N GLU A 55 -0.15 0.62 0.16
CA GLU A 55 1.16 1.22 0.36
C GLU A 55 1.18 2.66 -0.13
N TYR A 56 1.51 3.58 0.77
CA TYR A 56 1.65 5.01 0.52
C TYR A 56 3.07 5.35 0.10
N ASP A 57 3.18 5.88 -1.11
CA ASP A 57 4.41 6.35 -1.76
C ASP A 57 5.58 5.34 -1.82
N GLY A 58 5.40 4.28 -2.61
CA GLY A 58 6.51 3.41 -2.96
C GLY A 58 7.53 4.05 -3.91
N MET A 59 7.17 5.09 -4.69
CA MET A 59 7.88 5.38 -5.95
C MET A 59 7.90 6.81 -6.47
N ALA A 60 7.11 7.77 -5.99
CA ALA A 60 7.08 9.10 -6.61
C ALA A 60 8.48 9.76 -6.66
N LYS A 61 9.36 9.38 -5.72
CA LYS A 61 10.77 9.78 -5.68
C LYS A 61 11.70 9.15 -6.74
N TYR A 62 11.32 8.06 -7.40
CA TYR A 62 12.17 7.33 -8.37
C TYR A 62 11.76 7.48 -9.83
N VAL A 63 10.53 7.93 -10.10
CA VAL A 63 10.04 8.11 -11.48
C VAL A 63 10.28 9.52 -12.01
N ASN A 64 10.86 10.42 -11.22
CA ASN A 64 11.21 11.76 -11.66
C ASN A 64 12.39 11.69 -12.66
N PRO A 65 12.16 11.93 -13.98
CA PRO A 65 13.19 11.74 -15.01
C PRO A 65 14.38 12.69 -14.84
N THR A 66 14.19 13.78 -14.10
CA THR A 66 15.22 14.77 -13.77
C THR A 66 16.22 14.28 -12.72
N MET A 67 15.99 13.14 -12.06
CA MET A 67 16.82 12.68 -10.92
C MET A 67 17.38 11.25 -11.04
N THR A 68 16.90 10.41 -11.96
CA THR A 68 17.44 9.03 -12.09
C THR A 68 17.51 8.57 -13.54
N GLY A 69 18.66 8.06 -13.95
CA GLY A 69 18.85 7.53 -15.31
C GLY A 69 17.99 6.28 -15.57
N ARG A 70 17.72 5.97 -16.85
CA ARG A 70 16.84 4.86 -17.30
C ARG A 70 17.12 3.49 -16.63
N ARG A 71 18.39 3.18 -16.30
CA ARG A 71 18.78 1.92 -15.62
C ARG A 71 18.23 1.84 -14.19
N THR A 72 18.14 2.97 -13.49
CA THR A 72 17.59 3.04 -12.14
C THR A 72 16.08 2.78 -12.16
N ILE A 73 15.35 3.39 -13.09
CA ILE A 73 13.89 3.17 -13.22
C ILE A 73 13.56 1.69 -13.36
N GLN A 74 14.25 0.97 -14.26
CA GLN A 74 14.03 -0.47 -14.46
C GLN A 74 14.30 -1.28 -13.19
N ALA A 75 15.38 -0.96 -12.46
CA ALA A 75 15.72 -1.65 -11.23
C ALA A 75 14.63 -1.48 -10.16
N VAL A 76 14.09 -0.26 -10.03
CA VAL A 76 13.05 0.00 -9.03
C VAL A 76 11.71 -0.63 -9.43
N VAL A 77 11.33 -0.62 -10.72
CA VAL A 77 10.15 -1.37 -11.21
C VAL A 77 10.29 -2.87 -10.93
N ASN A 78 11.47 -3.44 -11.17
CA ASN A 78 11.74 -4.84 -10.87
C ASN A 78 11.61 -5.13 -9.37
N GLN A 79 12.17 -4.26 -8.51
CA GLN A 79 12.05 -4.41 -7.06
C GLN A 79 10.60 -4.36 -6.58
N GLN A 80 9.76 -3.49 -7.16
CA GLN A 80 8.34 -3.45 -6.85
C GLN A 80 7.62 -4.73 -7.29
N SER A 81 7.89 -5.19 -8.50
CA SER A 81 7.28 -6.42 -9.04
C SER A 81 7.63 -7.62 -8.16
N GLU A 82 8.89 -7.72 -7.72
CA GLU A 82 9.35 -8.76 -6.80
C GLU A 82 8.68 -8.65 -5.42
N ARG A 83 8.56 -7.43 -4.88
CA ARG A 83 7.86 -7.19 -3.60
C ARG A 83 6.41 -7.64 -3.67
N GLU A 84 5.69 -7.23 -4.70
CA GLU A 84 4.27 -7.58 -4.88
C GLU A 84 4.09 -9.09 -5.03
N ARG A 85 4.92 -9.74 -5.87
CA ARG A 85 4.90 -11.20 -6.03
C ARG A 85 5.09 -11.91 -4.69
N LYS A 86 6.01 -11.44 -3.86
CA LYS A 86 6.28 -12.01 -2.53
C LYS A 86 5.13 -11.80 -1.56
N LEU A 87 4.59 -10.58 -1.48
CA LEU A 87 3.41 -10.29 -0.65
C LEU A 87 2.22 -11.18 -1.02
N TYR A 88 1.95 -11.36 -2.32
CA TYR A 88 0.94 -12.31 -2.79
C TYR A 88 1.25 -13.75 -2.34
N ALA A 89 2.49 -14.20 -2.52
CA ALA A 89 2.93 -15.53 -2.08
C ALA A 89 2.85 -15.73 -0.55
N TRP A 90 2.86 -14.65 0.24
CA TRP A 90 2.77 -14.67 1.70
C TRP A 90 1.35 -14.40 2.23
N GLY A 91 0.33 -14.46 1.36
CA GLY A 91 -1.08 -14.45 1.76
C GLY A 91 -1.81 -13.11 1.60
N VAL A 92 -1.17 -12.10 1.03
CA VAL A 92 -1.89 -10.90 0.58
C VAL A 92 -2.76 -11.25 -0.63
N SER A 93 -3.99 -10.76 -0.67
CA SER A 93 -4.94 -11.02 -1.76
C SER A 93 -5.03 -9.86 -2.75
N LYS A 94 -4.83 -8.61 -2.29
CA LYS A 94 -4.85 -7.41 -3.14
C LYS A 94 -3.89 -6.35 -2.61
N ILE A 95 -3.18 -5.67 -3.51
CA ILE A 95 -2.26 -4.57 -3.19
C ILE A 95 -2.77 -3.29 -3.86
N VAL A 96 -2.93 -2.22 -3.09
CA VAL A 96 -3.36 -0.89 -3.56
C VAL A 96 -2.20 0.11 -3.43
N ARG A 97 -1.83 0.75 -4.54
CA ARG A 97 -0.81 1.81 -4.54
C ARG A 97 -1.46 3.17 -4.33
N ILE A 98 -1.03 3.88 -3.29
CA ILE A 98 -1.49 5.22 -2.95
C ILE A 98 -0.34 6.20 -3.21
N GLY A 99 -0.55 7.11 -4.15
CA GLY A 99 0.31 8.25 -4.42
C GLY A 99 -0.13 9.49 -3.66
N TYR A 100 0.74 10.49 -3.62
CA TYR A 100 0.47 11.79 -3.01
C TYR A 100 -0.82 12.43 -3.54
N ASP A 101 -0.98 12.47 -4.87
CA ASP A 101 -2.15 13.08 -5.52
C ASP A 101 -3.46 12.34 -5.24
N ASP A 102 -3.41 11.06 -4.88
CA ASP A 102 -4.62 10.32 -4.49
C ASP A 102 -5.13 10.81 -3.13
N VAL A 103 -4.20 11.05 -2.21
CA VAL A 103 -4.49 11.49 -0.85
C VAL A 103 -4.93 12.96 -0.83
N VAL A 104 -4.19 13.84 -1.50
CA VAL A 104 -4.49 15.28 -1.51
C VAL A 104 -5.80 15.59 -2.22
N ARG A 105 -6.10 14.91 -3.33
CA ARG A 105 -7.36 15.08 -4.05
C ARG A 105 -8.50 14.26 -3.47
N ARG A 106 -8.21 13.33 -2.55
CA ARG A 106 -9.13 12.47 -1.79
C ARG A 106 -9.93 11.49 -2.64
N GLN A 107 -10.66 11.96 -3.66
CA GLN A 107 -11.50 11.12 -4.50
C GLN A 107 -10.75 9.95 -5.16
N PRO A 108 -9.52 10.12 -5.71
CA PRO A 108 -8.83 8.98 -6.30
C PRO A 108 -8.42 7.92 -5.27
N LEU A 109 -8.14 8.31 -4.01
CA LEU A 109 -7.96 7.34 -2.93
C LEU A 109 -9.26 6.59 -2.64
N ILE A 110 -10.38 7.31 -2.56
CA ILE A 110 -11.70 6.72 -2.30
C ILE A 110 -12.04 5.69 -3.38
N ASP A 111 -11.94 6.07 -4.66
CA ASP A 111 -12.26 5.20 -5.79
C ASP A 111 -11.40 3.92 -5.77
N LYS A 112 -10.09 4.05 -5.48
CA LYS A 112 -9.18 2.90 -5.35
C LYS A 112 -9.58 1.95 -4.24
N LEU A 113 -10.09 2.46 -3.12
CA LEU A 113 -10.52 1.62 -1.98
C LEU A 113 -11.88 0.97 -2.24
N ASP A 114 -12.80 1.67 -2.91
CA ASP A 114 -14.06 1.10 -3.37
C ASP A 114 -13.79 -0.03 -4.40
N ASP A 115 -12.91 0.18 -5.38
CA ASP A 115 -12.47 -0.85 -6.34
C ASP A 115 -11.73 -2.02 -5.66
N ALA A 116 -11.09 -1.76 -4.53
CA ALA A 116 -10.45 -2.78 -3.71
C ALA A 116 -11.46 -3.59 -2.87
N GLY A 117 -12.71 -3.15 -2.82
CA GLY A 117 -13.78 -3.76 -2.04
C GLY A 117 -13.67 -3.49 -0.54
N ILE A 118 -13.01 -2.39 -0.14
CA ILE A 118 -12.95 -2.00 1.27
C ILE A 118 -14.33 -1.52 1.70
N PRO A 119 -14.97 -2.16 2.69
CA PRO A 119 -16.30 -1.77 3.12
C PRO A 119 -16.29 -0.44 3.87
N ARG A 120 -17.47 0.19 3.90
CA ARG A 120 -17.74 1.34 4.75
C ARG A 120 -18.38 0.87 6.05
N GLY A 121 -17.90 1.37 7.17
CA GLY A 121 -18.34 0.99 8.51
C GLY A 121 -19.46 1.89 9.08
N VAL A 122 -20.23 2.56 8.21
CA VAL A 122 -21.34 3.45 8.60
C VAL A 122 -22.69 2.77 8.52
#